data_AF-A0A8S1QYY2-F1
#
_entry.id   AF-A0A8S1QYY2-F1
#
_cell.length_a   1.000
_cell.length_b   1.000
_cell.length_c   1.000
_cell.angle_alpha   90.00
_cell.angle_beta   90.00
_cell.angle_gamma   90.00
#
_symmetry.space_group_name_H-M   'P 1'
#
loop_
_entity.id
_entity.type
_entity.pdbx_description
1 polymer ?
#
loop_
_entity_poly.entity_id
_entity_poly.type
_entity_poly.pdbx_seq_one_letter_code
_entity_poly.pdbx_strand_id
1 'polypeptide(L)'
;MDNQEEKQQEQEKEQLVEEQDEKQGEQLSKNQKRNQKKKEKKKKLKEQNQEIIQQVEEEIKAKLNLSDAEQTDLEIAWCIKQIKLGLSQKLTPEEIKISMSMIELLESDQVPLVKKRMAMKSSFGDYRKLMKQYK
;
A
#
# COMPACT_ATOMS: atom_id res chain seq x y z
N MET A 1 -45.25 21.61 52.62
CA MET A 1 -45.44 20.20 52.26
C MET A 1 -45.96 20.23 50.84
N ASP A 2 -45.11 20.45 49.85
CA ASP A 2 -45.60 20.88 48.53
C ASP A 2 -44.68 20.33 47.44
N ASN A 3 -44.62 19.00 47.33
CA ASN A 3 -43.83 18.35 46.28
C ASN A 3 -44.42 17.01 45.83
N GLN A 4 -45.75 16.84 45.93
CA GLN A 4 -46.46 15.61 45.53
C GLN A 4 -47.62 15.80 44.55
N GLU A 5 -48.06 17.03 44.23
CA GLU A 5 -49.18 17.24 43.30
C GLU A 5 -48.77 17.49 41.83
N GLU A 6 -47.54 17.88 41.52
CA GLU A 6 -47.11 18.07 40.12
C GLU A 6 -46.74 16.76 39.41
N LYS A 7 -46.53 15.66 40.15
CA LYS A 7 -46.12 14.38 39.56
C LYS A 7 -47.30 13.50 39.10
N GLN A 8 -48.54 13.92 39.35
CA GLN A 8 -49.74 13.19 38.94
C GLN A 8 -50.42 13.76 37.67
N GLN A 9 -50.07 14.96 37.22
CA GLN A 9 -50.67 15.54 36.01
C GLN A 9 -49.93 15.22 34.71
N GLU A 10 -48.72 14.67 34.78
CA GLU A 10 -47.94 14.32 33.58
C GLU A 10 -48.12 12.87 33.12
N GLN A 11 -48.73 12.01 33.95
CA GLN A 11 -49.03 10.61 33.61
C GLN A 11 -50.40 10.41 32.94
N GLU A 12 -51.29 11.40 32.96
CA GLU A 12 -52.63 11.29 32.38
C GLU A 12 -52.69 11.74 30.90
N LYS A 13 -51.58 12.25 30.36
CA LYS A 13 -51.48 12.73 28.97
C LYS A 13 -51.00 11.66 27.97
N GLU A 14 -50.66 10.46 28.45
CA GLU A 14 -50.16 9.34 27.63
C GLU A 14 -51.21 8.25 27.32
N GLN A 15 -52.50 8.46 27.67
CA GLN A 15 -53.50 7.38 27.56
C GLN A 15 -54.81 7.69 26.79
N LEU A 16 -54.87 8.75 25.98
CA LEU A 16 -56.00 8.92 25.07
C LEU A 16 -55.56 9.06 23.61
N VAL A 17 -56.18 8.22 22.79
CA VAL A 17 -56.26 8.23 21.31
C VAL A 17 -55.22 7.39 20.57
N GLU A 18 -55.02 6.15 21.03
CA GLU A 18 -55.07 5.00 20.13
C GLU A 18 -56.54 4.75 19.75
N GLU A 19 -56.87 4.94 18.48
CA GLU A 19 -57.95 4.32 17.69
C GLU A 19 -58.47 5.33 16.68
N GLN A 20 -57.89 5.34 15.49
CA GLN A 20 -58.66 5.25 14.23
C GLN A 20 -57.71 5.17 13.02
N ASP A 21 -58.11 4.30 12.09
CA ASP A 21 -57.60 4.11 10.72
C ASP A 21 -56.35 3.23 10.48
N GLU A 22 -56.46 1.96 10.88
CA GLU A 22 -56.03 0.89 9.98
C GLU A 22 -57.01 0.80 8.80
N LYS A 23 -56.57 1.20 7.59
CA LYS A 23 -56.76 0.46 6.31
C LYS A 23 -56.28 1.27 5.11
N GLN A 24 -55.15 0.83 4.53
CA GLN A 24 -54.80 0.77 3.09
C GLN A 24 -53.26 0.65 3.03
N GLY A 25 -52.68 -0.50 2.70
CA GLY A 25 -52.82 -1.19 1.42
C GLY A 25 -51.63 -0.81 0.53
N GLU A 26 -50.69 -1.75 0.38
CA GLU A 26 -49.45 -1.66 -0.42
C GLU A 26 -49.53 -0.83 -1.71
N GLN A 27 -48.55 0.08 -1.91
CA GLN A 27 -47.91 0.28 -3.23
C GLN A 27 -46.62 1.13 -3.12
N LEU A 28 -45.47 0.47 -2.95
CA LEU A 28 -44.17 1.11 -3.19
C LEU A 28 -43.90 1.22 -4.70
N SER A 29 -43.91 2.45 -5.22
CA SER A 29 -43.67 2.78 -6.62
C SER A 29 -42.32 2.25 -7.14
N LYS A 30 -42.35 1.60 -8.32
CA LYS A 30 -41.20 1.01 -9.03
C LYS A 30 -39.99 1.96 -9.20
N ASN A 31 -40.20 3.27 -9.12
CA ASN A 31 -39.15 4.29 -9.26
C ASN A 31 -38.27 4.49 -8.01
N GLN A 32 -38.79 4.27 -6.79
CA GLN A 32 -37.99 4.43 -5.56
C GLN A 32 -36.91 3.34 -5.43
N LYS A 33 -37.24 2.09 -5.82
CA LYS A 33 -36.30 0.95 -5.85
C LYS A 33 -35.13 1.16 -6.83
N ARG A 34 -35.36 1.89 -7.93
CA ARG A 34 -34.33 2.15 -8.97
C ARG A 34 -33.30 3.20 -8.52
N ASN A 35 -33.74 4.22 -7.78
CA ASN A 35 -32.84 5.22 -7.17
C ASN A 35 -32.00 4.63 -6.03
N GLN A 36 -32.55 3.71 -5.23
CA GLN A 36 -31.79 3.00 -4.19
C GLN A 36 -30.67 2.14 -4.80
N LYS A 37 -30.96 1.33 -5.83
CA LYS A 37 -29.93 0.54 -6.55
C LYS A 37 -28.81 1.38 -7.17
N LYS A 38 -29.12 2.59 -7.67
CA LYS A 38 -28.11 3.51 -8.23
C LYS A 38 -27.22 4.12 -7.13
N LYS A 39 -27.80 4.42 -5.96
CA LYS A 39 -27.08 4.91 -4.78
C LYS A 39 -26.14 3.83 -4.20
N GLU A 40 -26.58 2.57 -4.16
CA GLU A 40 -25.76 1.44 -3.71
C GLU A 40 -24.60 1.14 -4.67
N LYS A 41 -24.83 1.14 -5.99
CA LYS A 41 -23.73 0.98 -6.97
C LYS A 41 -22.69 2.09 -6.86
N LYS A 42 -23.12 3.34 -6.64
CA LYS A 42 -22.20 4.48 -6.46
C LYS A 42 -21.41 4.38 -5.15
N LYS A 43 -22.00 3.79 -4.10
CA LYS A 43 -21.32 3.53 -2.82
C LYS A 43 -20.27 2.44 -2.97
N LYS A 44 -20.62 1.30 -3.58
CA LYS A 44 -19.68 0.20 -3.85
C LYS A 44 -18.50 0.61 -4.72
N LEU A 45 -18.75 1.43 -5.75
CA LEU A 45 -17.66 1.94 -6.60
C LEU A 45 -16.73 2.91 -5.86
N LYS A 46 -17.26 3.69 -4.91
CA LYS A 46 -16.44 4.54 -4.04
C LYS A 46 -15.59 3.71 -3.07
N GLU A 47 -16.19 2.71 -2.43
CA GLU A 47 -15.49 1.79 -1.53
C GLU A 47 -14.39 1.02 -2.27
N GLN A 48 -14.69 0.48 -3.47
CA GLN A 48 -13.70 -0.21 -4.30
C GLN A 48 -12.57 0.71 -4.77
N ASN A 49 -12.89 1.94 -5.20
CA ASN A 49 -11.85 2.91 -5.57
C ASN A 49 -10.99 3.32 -4.36
N GLN A 50 -11.57 3.39 -3.17
CA GLN A 50 -10.87 3.73 -1.95
C GLN A 50 -9.94 2.61 -1.49
N GLU A 51 -10.35 1.34 -1.62
CA GLU A 51 -9.48 0.17 -1.42
C GLU A 51 -8.32 0.12 -2.41
N ILE A 52 -8.57 0.41 -3.69
CA ILE A 52 -7.50 0.46 -4.71
C ILE A 52 -6.50 1.59 -4.39
N ILE A 53 -6.97 2.76 -3.97
CA ILE A 53 -6.10 3.88 -3.57
C ILE A 53 -5.26 3.48 -2.36
N GLN A 54 -5.86 2.84 -1.35
CA GLN A 54 -5.14 2.35 -0.17
C GLN A 54 -4.08 1.30 -0.51
N GLN A 55 -4.41 0.33 -1.36
CA GLN A 55 -3.45 -0.68 -1.82
C GLN A 55 -2.28 -0.05 -2.58
N VAL A 56 -2.55 0.92 -3.46
CA VAL A 56 -1.51 1.65 -4.19
C VAL A 56 -0.66 2.50 -3.26
N GLU A 57 -1.27 3.16 -2.26
CA GLU A 57 -0.57 3.94 -1.24
C GLU A 57 0.32 3.06 -0.35
N GLU A 58 -0.15 1.88 0.06
CA GLU A 58 0.64 0.91 0.82
C GLU A 58 1.78 0.31 -0.01
N GLU A 59 1.55 0.04 -1.30
CA GLU A 59 2.59 -0.45 -2.20
C GLU A 59 3.64 0.63 -2.50
N ILE A 60 3.22 1.89 -2.65
CA ILE A 60 4.12 3.05 -2.78
C ILE A 60 4.88 3.27 -1.48
N LYS A 61 4.21 3.19 -0.33
CA LYS A 61 4.82 3.32 0.99
C LYS A 61 5.80 2.18 1.26
N ALA A 62 5.51 0.96 0.85
CA ALA A 62 6.44 -0.17 0.91
C ALA A 62 7.64 0.04 -0.03
N LYS A 63 7.44 0.60 -1.23
CA LYS A 63 8.51 0.96 -2.17
C LYS A 63 9.35 2.16 -1.70
N LEU A 64 8.80 3.04 -0.87
CA LEU A 64 9.46 4.22 -0.30
C LEU A 64 10.08 3.96 1.08
N ASN A 65 9.65 2.92 1.79
CA ASN A 65 10.12 2.52 3.11
C ASN A 65 11.19 1.40 3.07
N LEU A 66 11.83 1.16 1.92
CA LEU A 66 13.05 0.38 1.94
C LEU A 66 14.04 1.16 2.82
N SER A 67 14.42 0.53 3.93
CA SER A 67 15.47 1.06 4.79
C SER A 67 16.74 1.30 3.98
N ASP A 68 17.59 2.21 4.45
CA ASP A 68 18.89 2.46 3.80
C ASP A 68 19.71 1.17 3.62
N ALA A 69 19.51 0.20 4.53
CA ALA A 69 20.08 -1.13 4.46
C ALA A 69 19.52 -1.92 3.26
N GLU A 70 18.19 -2.06 3.14
CA GLU A 70 17.60 -2.81 2.03
C GLU A 70 17.86 -2.16 0.67
N GLN A 71 17.87 -0.82 0.60
CA GLN A 71 18.26 -0.14 -0.64
C GLN A 71 19.73 -0.46 -0.99
N THR A 72 20.61 -0.45 0.00
CA THR A 72 22.01 -0.83 -0.19
C THR A 72 22.15 -2.28 -0.65
N ASP A 73 21.37 -3.20 -0.09
CA ASP A 73 21.38 -4.61 -0.48
C ASP A 73 20.89 -4.80 -1.92
N LEU A 74 19.85 -4.08 -2.32
CA LEU A 74 19.38 -4.04 -3.71
C LEU A 74 20.45 -3.48 -4.67
N GLU A 75 21.16 -2.42 -4.26
CA GLU A 75 22.27 -1.85 -5.02
C GLU A 75 23.40 -2.88 -5.23
N ILE A 76 23.78 -3.59 -4.17
CA ILE A 76 24.80 -4.64 -4.20
C ILE A 76 24.35 -5.81 -5.10
N ALA A 77 23.13 -6.30 -4.91
CA ALA A 77 22.57 -7.40 -5.69
C ALA A 77 22.49 -7.06 -7.18
N TRP A 78 22.11 -5.82 -7.52
CA TRP A 78 22.10 -5.36 -8.90
C TRP A 78 23.52 -5.34 -9.49
N CYS A 79 24.51 -4.83 -8.76
CA CYS A 79 25.90 -4.83 -9.23
C CYS A 79 26.42 -6.25 -9.47
N ILE A 80 26.18 -7.19 -8.53
CA ILE A 80 26.55 -8.60 -8.70
C ILE A 80 25.91 -9.19 -9.96
N LYS A 81 24.63 -8.91 -10.20
CA LYS A 81 23.93 -9.34 -11.41
C LYS A 81 24.60 -8.80 -12.67
N GLN A 82 24.99 -7.52 -12.70
CA GLN A 82 25.69 -6.94 -13.84
C GLN A 82 27.05 -7.59 -14.08
N ILE A 83 27.82 -7.88 -13.02
CA ILE A 83 29.11 -8.57 -13.15
C ILE A 83 28.89 -9.97 -13.75
N LYS A 84 27.92 -10.73 -13.23
CA LYS A 84 27.59 -12.08 -13.72
C LYS A 84 27.12 -12.06 -15.19
N LEU A 85 26.38 -11.03 -15.60
CA LEU A 85 26.00 -10.83 -17.01
C LEU A 85 27.21 -10.49 -17.88
N GLY A 86 28.13 -9.64 -17.42
CA GLY A 86 29.37 -9.31 -18.12
C GLY A 86 30.27 -10.53 -18.33
N LEU A 87 30.35 -11.42 -17.35
CA LEU A 87 31.10 -12.68 -17.43
C LEU A 87 30.62 -13.64 -18.52
N SER A 88 29.40 -13.46 -19.06
CA SER A 88 28.92 -14.26 -20.19
C SER A 88 29.55 -13.86 -21.53
N GLN A 89 30.21 -12.70 -21.58
CA GLN A 89 30.93 -12.21 -22.77
C GLN A 89 32.38 -12.73 -22.78
N LYS A 90 33.05 -12.62 -23.92
CA LYS A 90 34.46 -13.00 -24.05
C LYS A 90 35.37 -11.99 -23.32
N LEU A 91 35.61 -12.24 -22.04
CA LEU A 91 36.57 -11.50 -21.21
C LEU A 91 37.94 -12.20 -21.20
N THR A 92 38.98 -11.44 -20.93
CA THR A 92 40.32 -11.97 -20.65
C THR A 92 40.34 -12.72 -19.31
N PRO A 93 41.24 -13.70 -19.10
CA PRO A 93 41.36 -14.41 -17.83
C PRO A 93 41.59 -13.49 -16.62
N GLU A 94 42.26 -12.36 -16.83
CA GLU A 94 42.51 -11.36 -15.79
C GLU A 94 41.23 -10.61 -15.41
N GLU A 95 40.44 -10.16 -16.39
CA GLU A 95 39.15 -9.52 -16.14
C GLU A 95 38.15 -10.47 -15.47
N ILE A 96 38.18 -11.76 -15.82
CA ILE A 96 37.37 -12.79 -15.15
C ILE A 96 37.78 -12.88 -13.67
N LYS A 97 39.07 -12.97 -13.38
CA LYS A 97 39.57 -13.03 -11.99
C LYS A 97 39.18 -11.80 -11.19
N ILE A 98 39.31 -10.60 -11.77
CA ILE A 98 38.89 -9.35 -11.14
C ILE A 98 37.38 -9.38 -10.86
N SER A 99 36.57 -9.79 -11.83
CA SER A 99 35.12 -9.91 -11.70
C SER A 99 34.70 -10.90 -10.62
N MET A 100 35.37 -12.05 -10.52
CA MET A 100 35.11 -13.03 -9.45
C MET A 100 35.49 -12.47 -8.08
N SER A 101 36.66 -11.83 -7.95
CA SER A 101 37.07 -11.20 -6.68
C SER A 101 36.12 -10.08 -6.24
N MET A 102 35.55 -9.36 -7.21
CA MET A 102 34.56 -8.32 -6.97
C MET A 102 33.24 -8.92 -6.44
N ILE A 103 32.79 -10.04 -7.01
CA ILE A 103 31.60 -10.76 -6.51
C ILE A 103 31.84 -11.22 -5.07
N GLU A 104 32.97 -11.85 -4.78
CA GLU A 104 33.33 -12.29 -3.43
C GLU A 104 33.36 -11.13 -2.42
N LEU A 105 33.93 -9.98 -2.82
CA LEU A 105 33.98 -8.77 -1.99
C LEU A 105 32.57 -8.23 -1.68
N LEU A 106 31.66 -8.27 -2.66
CA LEU A 106 30.30 -7.77 -2.51
C LEU A 106 29.41 -8.72 -1.72
N GLU A 107 29.57 -10.03 -1.88
CA GLU A 107 28.84 -11.07 -1.17
C GLU A 107 29.32 -11.26 0.29
N SER A 108 30.55 -10.86 0.62
CA SER A 108 31.10 -11.02 1.97
C SER A 108 30.49 -10.04 2.99
N ASP A 109 29.91 -10.56 4.07
CA ASP A 109 29.41 -9.75 5.19
C ASP A 109 30.52 -9.14 6.06
N GLN A 110 31.74 -9.67 5.94
CA GLN A 110 32.91 -9.19 6.68
C GLN A 110 33.50 -7.91 6.08
N VAL A 111 33.13 -7.58 4.84
CA VAL A 111 33.65 -6.41 4.13
C VAL A 111 32.85 -5.18 4.51
N PRO A 112 33.49 -4.12 5.05
CA PRO A 112 32.80 -2.88 5.38
C PRO A 112 32.10 -2.27 4.16
N LEU A 113 30.90 -1.75 4.38
CA LEU A 113 30.06 -1.18 3.31
C LEU A 113 30.77 -0.10 2.47
N VAL A 114 31.62 0.71 3.09
CA VAL A 114 32.41 1.73 2.38
C VAL A 114 33.28 1.10 1.29
N LYS A 115 33.93 -0.03 1.58
CA LYS A 115 34.76 -0.75 0.60
C LYS A 115 33.90 -1.35 -0.52
N LYS A 116 32.75 -1.93 -0.19
CA LYS A 116 31.78 -2.41 -1.20
C LYS A 116 31.38 -1.28 -2.15
N ARG A 117 31.02 -0.10 -1.61
CA ARG A 117 30.64 1.08 -2.40
C ARG A 117 31.78 1.61 -3.27
N MET A 118 33.01 1.65 -2.76
CA MET A 118 34.18 2.06 -3.53
C MET A 118 34.40 1.14 -4.73
N ALA A 119 34.33 -0.17 -4.50
CA ALA A 119 34.49 -1.15 -5.55
C ALA A 119 33.38 -0.99 -6.61
N MET A 120 32.11 -0.92 -6.20
CA MET A 120 30.98 -0.71 -7.12
C MET A 120 31.16 0.57 -7.94
N LYS A 121 31.60 1.66 -7.31
CA LYS A 121 31.84 2.94 -7.99
C LYS A 121 33.03 2.86 -8.95
N SER A 122 34.08 2.13 -8.61
CA SER A 122 35.25 1.96 -9.47
C SER A 122 34.91 1.18 -10.74
N SER A 123 34.05 0.15 -10.64
CA SER A 123 33.69 -0.68 -11.78
C SER A 123 32.55 -0.09 -12.62
N PHE A 124 31.52 0.48 -11.99
CA PHE A 124 30.29 0.92 -12.66
C PHE A 124 30.07 2.44 -12.67
N GLY A 125 30.92 3.22 -11.99
CA GLY A 125 30.69 4.65 -11.80
C GLY A 125 29.46 4.90 -10.92
N ASP A 126 28.53 5.71 -11.41
CA ASP A 126 27.26 5.95 -10.72
C ASP A 126 26.24 4.83 -11.01
N TYR A 127 26.42 3.70 -10.31
CA TYR A 127 25.55 2.53 -10.42
C TYR A 127 24.09 2.82 -10.02
N ARG A 128 23.83 3.80 -9.15
CA ARG A 128 22.44 4.18 -8.78
C ARG A 128 21.71 4.79 -9.96
N LYS A 129 22.40 5.61 -10.76
CA LYS A 129 21.85 6.14 -12.00
C LYS A 129 21.63 5.02 -13.02
N LEU A 130 22.58 4.09 -13.15
CA LEU A 130 22.43 2.94 -14.04
C LEU A 130 21.22 2.08 -13.65
N MET A 131 21.04 1.74 -12.37
CA MET A 131 19.85 1.00 -11.88
C MET A 131 18.52 1.63 -12.29
N LYS A 132 18.44 2.96 -12.34
CA LYS A 132 17.24 3.69 -12.77
C LYS A 132 17.04 3.68 -14.28
N GLN A 133 18.11 3.58 -15.07
CA GLN A 133 18.04 3.51 -16.54
C GLN A 133 17.65 2.11 -17.04
N TYR A 134 18.07 1.06 -16.32
CA TYR A 134 17.74 -0.33 -16.63
C TYR A 134 16.35 -0.77 -16.11
N LYS A 135 15.46 0.20 -15.85
CA LYS A 135 14.15 -0.01 -15.23
C LYS A 135 13.03 0.01 -16.26
#